data_AF-A0AAU5ZLU5-F1
#
_entry.id   AF-A0AAU5ZLU5-F1
#
_cell.length_a   1.000
_cell.length_b   1.000
_cell.length_c   1.000
_cell.angle_alpha   90.00
_cell.angle_beta   90.00
_cell.angle_gamma   90.00
#
_symmetry.space_group_name_H-M   'P 1'
#
loop_
_entity.id
_entity.type
_entity.pdbx_description
1 polymer ?
#
loop_
_entity_poly.entity_id
_entity_poly.type
_entity_poly.pdbx_seq_one_letter_code
_entity_poly.pdbx_strand_id
1 'polypeptide(L)'
;MKYLDEFSDPVLARKLVDQIHATATKPWAMMEVCGGQTHTIVRHGIDQLLPDGVEMIHGPGCPVCVTPLEIIDKALEIASQPGVIFCSFGDMLRVPGSGRDLFRIKSQGGDVRVVYSPLDALRLAQQHPDKQVVFFGIGFETTAPPNAMTVYQAKKLGIPNFSLLVSHVRVPPAIEAIMQSPSCRVQGFLAAGHVCSVMGTAEYPELADRYGVPIVVTGFEPLDILAGILRTVSQLEKGEHVVENAYRRAVRDEGNPAAKAMLADVFETTDRAWRGIGMIPQSGWRLSERYREYDAEYRFQVRDITTQESTVCRSGEVLQGLIKPHECSAFGTLCTPRNPLGATMVSSEGACAAYYLYRRLETPAEVVMTGG
;
A
#
# COMPACT_ATOMS: atom_id res chain seq x y z
N MET A 1 -10.67 1.13 -25.22
CA MET A 1 -10.71 2.12 -24.14
C MET A 1 -11.02 3.47 -24.76
N LYS A 2 -12.21 4.02 -24.54
CA LYS A 2 -12.69 5.25 -25.21
C LYS A 2 -12.79 6.44 -24.24
N TYR A 3 -12.22 6.32 -23.04
CA TYR A 3 -12.44 7.23 -21.91
C TYR A 3 -11.17 7.74 -21.22
N LEU A 4 -9.96 7.24 -21.55
CA LEU A 4 -8.72 7.68 -20.87
C LEU A 4 -8.34 9.13 -21.22
N ASP A 5 -8.59 9.55 -22.46
CA ASP A 5 -8.24 10.90 -22.93
C ASP A 5 -9.09 11.99 -22.26
N GLU A 6 -10.36 11.69 -21.94
CA GLU A 6 -11.28 12.64 -21.28
C GLU A 6 -10.87 12.91 -19.82
N PHE A 7 -10.30 11.93 -19.12
CA PHE A 7 -9.82 12.09 -17.73
C PHE A 7 -8.41 12.69 -17.63
N SER A 8 -7.82 13.06 -18.77
CA SER A 8 -6.54 13.74 -18.89
C SER A 8 -6.66 15.11 -19.59
N ASP A 9 -7.89 15.66 -19.71
CA ASP A 9 -8.13 16.94 -20.37
C ASP A 9 -7.46 18.10 -19.62
N PRO A 10 -6.45 18.78 -20.21
CA PRO A 10 -5.72 19.86 -19.56
C PRO A 10 -6.56 21.11 -19.31
N VAL A 11 -7.62 21.35 -20.09
CA VAL A 11 -8.54 22.48 -19.91
C VAL A 11 -9.40 22.25 -18.67
N LEU A 12 -9.92 21.03 -18.50
CA LEU A 12 -10.66 20.66 -17.30
C LEU A 12 -9.76 20.64 -16.06
N ALA A 13 -8.54 20.13 -16.18
CA ALA A 13 -7.56 20.11 -15.09
C ALA A 13 -7.27 21.53 -14.60
N ARG A 14 -7.03 22.48 -15.53
CA ARG A 14 -6.81 23.89 -15.19
C ARG A 14 -8.00 24.48 -14.45
N LYS A 15 -9.23 24.24 -14.92
CA LYS A 15 -10.44 24.73 -14.24
C LYS A 15 -10.56 24.20 -12.81
N LEU A 16 -10.24 22.93 -12.57
CA LEU A 16 -10.25 22.35 -11.22
C LEU A 16 -9.18 22.98 -10.33
N VAL A 17 -7.97 23.18 -10.86
CA VAL A 17 -6.89 23.87 -10.14
C VAL A 17 -7.33 25.30 -9.79
N ASP A 18 -7.84 26.07 -10.74
CA ASP A 18 -8.34 27.43 -10.51
C ASP A 18 -9.44 27.45 -9.42
N GLN A 19 -10.32 26.46 -9.41
CA GLN A 19 -11.35 26.31 -8.37
C GLN A 19 -10.75 25.96 -7.00
N ILE A 20 -9.73 25.11 -6.94
CA ILE A 20 -9.03 24.79 -5.68
C ILE A 20 -8.37 26.06 -5.13
N HIS A 21 -7.68 26.84 -5.98
CA HIS A 21 -7.08 28.13 -5.62
C HIS A 21 -8.12 29.13 -5.10
N ALA A 22 -9.29 29.20 -5.73
CA ALA A 22 -10.37 30.09 -5.30
C ALA A 22 -11.07 29.63 -4.00
N THR A 23 -11.05 28.34 -3.70
CA THR A 23 -11.74 27.75 -2.55
C THR A 23 -10.86 27.74 -1.30
N ALA A 24 -9.58 27.42 -1.44
CA ALA A 24 -8.66 27.31 -0.30
C ALA A 24 -8.35 28.70 0.27
N THR A 25 -8.88 29.00 1.46
CA THR A 25 -8.60 30.24 2.20
C THR A 25 -7.63 30.02 3.37
N LYS A 26 -7.38 28.76 3.73
CA LYS A 26 -6.49 28.34 4.83
C LYS A 26 -5.53 27.24 4.37
N PRO A 27 -4.42 27.04 5.11
CA PRO A 27 -3.59 25.87 4.92
C PRO A 27 -4.33 24.57 5.28
N TRP A 28 -4.19 23.54 4.45
CA TRP A 28 -4.79 22.23 4.62
C TRP A 28 -3.80 21.13 4.29
N ALA A 29 -3.60 20.20 5.22
CA ALA A 29 -2.81 19.01 5.00
C ALA A 29 -3.72 17.80 4.78
N MET A 30 -3.70 17.21 3.57
CA MET A 30 -4.53 16.06 3.21
C MET A 30 -3.67 14.85 2.92
N MET A 31 -4.17 13.66 3.23
CA MET A 31 -3.46 12.40 2.99
C MET A 31 -4.24 11.48 2.06
N GLU A 32 -3.59 10.99 1.01
CA GLU A 32 -4.07 9.85 0.24
C GLU A 32 -3.51 8.56 0.81
N VAL A 33 -4.34 7.52 0.86
CA VAL A 33 -3.94 6.19 1.37
C VAL A 33 -3.95 5.18 0.23
N CYS A 34 -3.34 5.56 -0.89
CA CYS A 34 -3.18 4.69 -2.05
C CYS A 34 -1.94 5.04 -2.87
N GLY A 35 -1.03 4.09 -3.05
CA GLY A 35 0.21 4.32 -3.79
C GLY A 35 -0.02 4.58 -5.29
N GLY A 36 -1.11 4.08 -5.86
CA GLY A 36 -1.54 4.48 -7.21
C GLY A 36 -1.91 5.97 -7.31
N GLN A 37 -2.57 6.51 -6.28
CA GLN A 37 -2.87 7.95 -6.20
C GLN A 37 -1.58 8.75 -5.96
N THR A 38 -0.70 8.28 -5.06
CA THR A 38 0.65 8.85 -4.86
C THR A 38 1.41 8.95 -6.18
N HIS A 39 1.40 7.87 -6.97
CA HIS A 39 2.11 7.83 -8.25
C HIS A 39 1.53 8.86 -9.23
N THR A 40 0.21 8.94 -9.38
CA THR A 40 -0.43 9.94 -10.26
C THR A 40 -0.13 11.37 -9.79
N ILE A 41 -0.27 11.65 -8.49
CA ILE A 41 0.02 12.97 -7.91
C ILE A 41 1.44 13.40 -8.25
N VAL A 42 2.42 12.55 -7.94
CA VAL A 42 3.83 12.87 -8.11
C VAL A 42 4.23 12.96 -9.58
N ARG A 43 3.77 12.01 -10.41
CA ARG A 43 4.09 11.94 -11.85
C ARG A 43 3.55 13.13 -12.63
N HIS A 44 2.35 13.60 -12.28
CA HIS A 44 1.70 14.71 -12.98
C HIS A 44 1.91 16.06 -12.27
N GLY A 45 2.69 16.08 -11.19
CA GLY A 45 2.97 17.30 -10.42
C GLY A 45 1.71 17.93 -9.82
N ILE A 46 0.67 17.15 -9.51
CA ILE A 46 -0.63 17.70 -9.05
C ILE A 46 -0.45 18.56 -7.80
N ASP A 47 0.31 18.09 -6.83
CA ASP A 47 0.68 18.79 -5.61
C ASP A 47 1.56 20.02 -5.83
N GLN A 48 2.27 20.14 -6.97
CA GLN A 48 2.97 21.38 -7.34
C GLN A 48 2.03 22.42 -7.97
N LEU A 49 0.83 22.01 -8.42
CA LEU A 49 -0.19 22.90 -8.98
C LEU A 49 -1.14 23.45 -7.90
N LEU A 50 -1.15 22.84 -6.72
CA LEU A 50 -1.98 23.27 -5.59
C LEU A 50 -1.47 24.62 -5.03
N PRO A 51 -2.34 25.43 -4.41
CA PRO A 51 -1.90 26.64 -3.71
C PRO A 51 -0.94 26.27 -2.55
N ASP A 52 0.02 27.15 -2.22
CA ASP A 52 1.10 26.89 -1.26
C ASP A 52 0.65 26.36 0.12
N GLY A 53 -0.59 26.64 0.53
CA GLY A 53 -1.16 26.16 1.79
C GLY A 53 -1.76 24.75 1.73
N VAL A 54 -2.03 24.20 0.54
CA VAL A 54 -2.68 22.89 0.39
C VAL A 54 -1.65 21.83 0.09
N GLU A 55 -1.41 20.95 1.06
CA GLU A 55 -0.38 19.94 1.01
C GLU A 55 -0.95 18.53 0.81
N MET A 56 -0.32 17.75 -0.08
CA MET A 56 -0.56 16.30 -0.21
C MET A 56 0.49 15.49 0.56
N ILE A 57 0.05 14.74 1.56
CA ILE A 57 0.84 13.81 2.39
C ILE A 57 0.69 12.38 1.84
N HIS A 58 1.80 11.76 1.45
CA HIS A 58 1.79 10.39 0.93
C HIS A 58 1.73 9.34 2.04
N GLY A 59 0.51 8.90 2.35
CA GLY A 59 0.21 7.98 3.45
C GLY A 59 0.66 6.54 3.23
N PRO A 60 0.27 5.60 4.13
CA PRO A 60 0.63 4.19 4.05
C PRO A 60 -0.19 3.42 3.01
N GLY A 61 -0.26 3.93 1.78
CA GLY A 61 -1.09 3.42 0.69
C GLY A 61 -0.45 2.35 -0.19
N CYS A 62 0.74 1.85 0.16
CA CYS A 62 1.48 0.86 -0.61
C CYS A 62 1.62 -0.42 0.22
N PRO A 63 0.92 -1.53 -0.12
CA PRO A 63 0.92 -2.73 0.73
C PRO A 63 2.30 -3.39 0.84
N VAL A 64 3.09 -3.34 -0.24
CA VAL A 64 4.49 -3.77 -0.25
C VAL A 64 5.32 -2.97 0.75
N CYS A 65 5.09 -1.67 0.82
CA CYS A 65 5.86 -0.75 1.65
C CYS A 65 5.63 -0.97 3.14
N VAL A 66 4.40 -1.37 3.50
CA VAL A 66 3.97 -1.58 4.89
C VAL A 66 4.04 -3.04 5.33
N THR A 67 4.46 -3.95 4.44
CA THR A 67 4.63 -5.38 4.77
C THR A 67 5.60 -5.52 5.94
N PRO A 68 5.19 -6.17 7.06
CA PRO A 68 6.04 -6.33 8.23
C PRO A 68 7.39 -6.95 7.91
N LEU A 69 8.44 -6.40 8.51
CA LEU A 69 9.80 -6.93 8.37
C LEU A 69 9.88 -8.39 8.84
N GLU A 70 9.18 -8.74 9.91
CA GLU A 70 9.10 -10.12 10.41
C GLU A 70 8.54 -11.09 9.38
N ILE A 71 7.49 -10.69 8.65
CA ILE A 71 6.87 -11.52 7.62
C ILE A 71 7.78 -11.63 6.40
N ILE A 72 8.50 -10.57 6.04
CA ILE A 72 9.54 -10.62 5.00
C ILE A 72 10.62 -11.62 5.40
N ASP A 73 11.14 -11.56 6.62
CA ASP A 73 12.17 -12.48 7.07
C ASP A 73 11.67 -13.93 7.15
N LYS A 74 10.40 -14.16 7.56
CA LYS A 74 9.74 -15.47 7.43
C LYS A 74 9.70 -15.94 5.98
N ALA A 75 9.34 -15.06 5.03
CA ALA A 75 9.36 -15.38 3.60
C ALA A 75 10.76 -15.79 3.13
N LEU A 76 11.80 -15.10 3.59
CA LEU A 76 13.20 -15.38 3.25
C LEU A 76 13.64 -16.75 3.79
N GLU A 77 13.28 -17.09 5.02
CA GLU A 77 13.61 -18.40 5.60
C GLU A 77 12.86 -19.53 4.88
N ILE A 78 11.57 -19.36 4.58
CA ILE A 78 10.78 -20.35 3.80
C ILE A 78 11.37 -20.53 2.40
N ALA A 79 11.68 -19.43 1.71
CA ALA A 79 12.23 -19.45 0.35
C ALA A 79 13.62 -20.09 0.26
N SER A 80 14.35 -20.14 1.38
CA SER A 80 15.67 -20.76 1.46
C SER A 80 15.62 -22.28 1.69
N GLN A 81 14.45 -22.86 2.00
CA GLN A 81 14.34 -24.28 2.30
C GLN A 81 14.42 -25.14 1.02
N PRO A 82 15.17 -26.26 1.04
CA PRO A 82 15.17 -27.22 -0.05
C PRO A 82 13.76 -27.78 -0.31
N GLY A 83 13.40 -27.93 -1.59
CA GLY A 83 12.09 -28.48 -1.97
C GLY A 83 10.93 -27.48 -1.93
N VAL A 84 11.20 -26.20 -1.66
CA VAL A 84 10.22 -25.12 -1.73
C VAL A 84 10.32 -24.38 -3.06
N ILE A 85 9.17 -24.13 -3.69
CA ILE A 85 8.98 -23.14 -4.75
C ILE A 85 8.29 -21.93 -4.11
N PHE A 86 9.01 -20.82 -3.97
CA PHE A 86 8.49 -19.60 -3.35
C PHE A 86 8.04 -18.62 -4.43
N CYS A 87 6.74 -18.30 -4.43
CA CYS A 87 6.10 -17.45 -5.42
C CYS A 87 5.78 -16.08 -4.83
N SER A 88 6.14 -15.00 -5.54
CA SER A 88 5.84 -13.63 -5.12
C SER A 88 5.63 -12.70 -6.31
N PHE A 89 5.10 -11.51 -6.07
CA PHE A 89 5.09 -10.43 -7.06
C PHE A 89 6.51 -9.89 -7.30
N GLY A 90 6.72 -9.28 -8.48
CA GLY A 90 8.05 -8.89 -8.94
C GLY A 90 8.72 -7.80 -8.10
N ASP A 91 7.93 -6.85 -7.60
CA ASP A 91 8.39 -5.75 -6.75
C ASP A 91 8.89 -6.25 -5.38
N MET A 92 8.26 -7.27 -4.83
CA MET A 92 8.66 -7.89 -3.57
C MET A 92 10.03 -8.54 -3.60
N LEU A 93 10.57 -8.89 -4.78
CA LEU A 93 11.85 -9.60 -4.86
C LEU A 93 13.01 -8.80 -4.25
N ARG A 94 12.95 -7.47 -4.35
CA ARG A 94 14.04 -6.58 -3.93
C ARG A 94 13.73 -5.82 -2.65
N VAL A 95 12.61 -6.16 -1.98
CA VAL A 95 12.26 -5.56 -0.71
C VAL A 95 13.25 -6.08 0.35
N PRO A 96 13.99 -5.19 1.04
CA PRO A 96 14.99 -5.62 1.99
C PRO A 96 14.33 -6.21 3.25
N GLY A 97 14.71 -7.44 3.58
CA GLY A 97 14.59 -8.01 4.92
C GLY A 97 15.76 -7.57 5.82
N SER A 98 15.98 -8.27 6.93
CA SER A 98 17.01 -7.89 7.91
C SER A 98 18.45 -8.04 7.42
N GLY A 99 18.71 -8.97 6.50
CA GLY A 99 20.07 -9.19 5.96
C GLY A 99 20.16 -9.59 4.48
N ARG A 100 19.02 -9.88 3.86
CA ARG A 100 18.91 -10.31 2.45
C ARG A 100 17.52 -9.98 1.92
N ASP A 101 17.33 -10.25 0.63
CA ASP A 101 16.06 -10.14 -0.06
C ASP A 101 15.81 -11.43 -0.88
N LEU A 102 14.60 -11.57 -1.43
CA LEU A 102 14.21 -12.75 -2.22
C LEU A 102 15.04 -12.85 -3.52
N PHE A 103 15.49 -11.72 -4.06
CA PHE A 103 16.35 -11.68 -5.24
C PHE A 103 17.71 -12.31 -4.96
N ARG A 104 18.28 -12.08 -3.78
CA ARG A 104 19.54 -12.70 -3.32
C ARG A 104 19.37 -14.20 -3.05
N ILE A 105 18.24 -14.63 -2.49
CA ILE A 105 17.95 -16.06 -2.32
C ILE A 105 17.90 -16.75 -3.68
N LYS A 106 17.23 -16.13 -4.65
CA LYS A 106 17.18 -16.62 -6.03
C LYS A 106 18.56 -16.75 -6.65
N SER A 107 19.43 -15.75 -6.49
CA SER A 107 20.80 -15.79 -7.03
C SER A 107 21.70 -16.83 -6.35
N GLN A 108 21.35 -17.25 -5.14
CA GLN A 108 22.01 -18.31 -4.37
C GLN A 108 21.44 -19.71 -4.65
N GLY A 109 20.49 -19.85 -5.59
CA GLY A 109 19.94 -21.13 -6.03
C GLY A 109 18.60 -21.52 -5.42
N GLY A 110 17.97 -20.66 -4.61
CA GLY A 110 16.59 -20.88 -4.16
C GLY A 110 15.59 -20.76 -5.31
N ASP A 111 14.55 -21.59 -5.33
CA ASP A 111 13.52 -21.57 -6.38
C ASP A 111 12.46 -20.48 -6.10
N VAL A 112 12.84 -19.23 -6.40
CA VAL A 112 11.96 -18.05 -6.29
C VAL A 112 11.39 -17.69 -7.65
N ARG A 113 10.07 -17.77 -7.78
CA ARG A 113 9.33 -17.51 -9.03
C ARG A 113 8.49 -16.24 -8.92
N VAL A 114 8.56 -15.42 -9.95
CA VAL A 114 7.68 -14.25 -10.09
C VAL A 114 6.38 -14.72 -10.71
N VAL A 115 5.26 -14.35 -10.08
CA VAL A 115 3.91 -14.65 -10.59
C VAL A 115 3.09 -13.36 -10.66
N TYR A 116 2.05 -13.37 -11.49
CA TYR A 116 1.13 -12.23 -11.64
C TYR A 116 -0.21 -12.46 -10.95
N SER A 117 -0.51 -13.71 -10.58
CA SER A 117 -1.72 -14.10 -9.86
C SER A 117 -1.42 -15.20 -8.83
N PRO A 118 -2.11 -15.23 -7.68
CA PRO A 118 -2.03 -16.35 -6.75
C PRO A 118 -2.42 -17.68 -7.40
N LEU A 119 -3.29 -17.67 -8.42
CA LEU A 119 -3.65 -18.88 -9.19
C LEU A 119 -2.47 -19.46 -9.97
N ASP A 120 -1.46 -18.66 -10.31
CA ASP A 120 -0.25 -19.16 -10.97
C ASP A 120 0.54 -20.05 -10.00
N ALA A 121 0.63 -19.65 -8.73
CA ALA A 121 1.25 -20.45 -7.67
C ALA A 121 0.46 -21.74 -7.40
N LEU A 122 -0.87 -21.70 -7.43
CA LEU A 122 -1.68 -22.92 -7.32
C LEU A 122 -1.45 -23.87 -8.51
N ARG A 123 -1.34 -23.34 -9.73
CA ARG A 123 -0.99 -24.16 -10.91
C ARG A 123 0.38 -24.79 -10.79
N LEU A 124 1.35 -24.06 -10.24
CA LEU A 124 2.67 -24.62 -9.93
C LEU A 124 2.60 -25.74 -8.90
N ALA A 125 1.76 -25.61 -7.87
CA ALA A 125 1.54 -26.67 -6.87
C ALA A 125 1.00 -27.96 -7.53
N GLN A 126 0.08 -27.84 -8.49
CA GLN A 126 -0.44 -28.98 -9.25
C GLN A 126 0.62 -29.64 -10.15
N GLN A 127 1.51 -28.84 -10.74
CA GLN A 127 2.56 -29.32 -11.65
C GLN A 127 3.75 -29.94 -10.92
N HIS A 128 3.97 -29.58 -9.66
CA HIS A 128 5.10 -30.02 -8.84
C HIS A 128 4.62 -30.66 -7.53
N PRO A 129 3.96 -31.83 -7.58
CA PRO A 129 3.43 -32.49 -6.37
C PRO A 129 4.52 -32.93 -5.39
N ASP A 130 5.77 -33.02 -5.83
CA ASP A 130 6.95 -33.34 -5.03
C ASP A 130 7.54 -32.12 -4.29
N LYS A 131 7.03 -30.91 -4.55
CA LYS A 131 7.51 -29.66 -3.96
C LYS A 131 6.45 -29.00 -3.10
N GLN A 132 6.87 -28.26 -2.08
CA GLN A 132 6.00 -27.32 -1.39
C GLN A 132 5.96 -26.02 -2.18
N VAL A 133 4.77 -25.51 -2.48
CA VAL A 133 4.60 -24.25 -3.20
C VAL A 133 3.96 -23.23 -2.28
N VAL A 134 4.65 -22.13 -2.07
CA VAL A 134 4.25 -21.06 -1.15
C VAL A 134 3.99 -19.80 -1.96
N PHE A 135 2.82 -19.20 -1.79
CA PHE A 135 2.56 -17.86 -2.33
C PHE A 135 2.68 -16.82 -1.22
N PHE A 136 3.43 -15.74 -1.48
CA PHE A 136 3.50 -14.59 -0.58
C PHE A 136 2.31 -13.67 -0.80
N GLY A 137 1.27 -13.85 0.00
CA GLY A 137 0.01 -13.11 -0.08
C GLY A 137 0.12 -11.74 0.56
N ILE A 138 0.45 -10.73 -0.24
CA ILE A 138 0.52 -9.33 0.19
C ILE A 138 -0.59 -8.51 -0.47
N GLY A 139 -1.07 -7.52 0.25
CA GLY A 139 -1.91 -6.47 -0.32
C GLY A 139 -2.97 -5.96 0.62
N PHE A 140 -3.77 -5.06 0.08
CA PHE A 140 -4.94 -4.51 0.73
C PHE A 140 -6.19 -5.32 0.40
N GLU A 141 -7.35 -4.75 0.71
CA GLU A 141 -8.67 -5.24 0.37
C GLU A 141 -8.82 -5.59 -1.13
N THR A 142 -8.04 -4.95 -2.01
CA THR A 142 -8.07 -5.18 -3.46
C THR A 142 -7.48 -6.51 -3.88
N THR A 143 -6.44 -6.99 -3.19
CA THR A 143 -5.76 -8.24 -3.55
C THR A 143 -6.20 -9.40 -2.66
N ALA A 144 -6.82 -9.14 -1.50
CA ALA A 144 -7.27 -10.20 -0.61
C ALA A 144 -8.30 -11.15 -1.25
N PRO A 145 -9.30 -10.70 -2.04
CA PRO A 145 -10.27 -11.62 -2.66
C PRO A 145 -9.67 -12.67 -3.61
N PRO A 146 -8.80 -12.34 -4.58
CA PRO A 146 -8.18 -13.37 -5.42
C PRO A 146 -7.25 -14.32 -4.61
N ASN A 147 -6.62 -13.83 -3.55
CA ASN A 147 -5.83 -14.66 -2.62
C ASN A 147 -6.74 -15.66 -1.87
N ALA A 148 -7.82 -15.17 -1.28
CA ALA A 148 -8.83 -15.99 -0.61
C ALA A 148 -9.39 -17.05 -1.56
N MET A 149 -9.77 -16.65 -2.78
CA MET A 149 -10.28 -17.56 -3.80
C MET A 149 -9.27 -18.66 -4.14
N THR A 150 -7.97 -18.35 -4.17
CA THR A 150 -6.93 -19.33 -4.49
C THR A 150 -6.82 -20.38 -3.39
N VAL A 151 -6.85 -19.95 -2.12
CA VAL A 151 -6.86 -20.88 -0.96
C VAL A 151 -8.14 -21.72 -0.96
N TYR A 152 -9.29 -21.09 -1.23
CA TYR A 152 -10.57 -21.79 -1.39
C TYR A 152 -10.48 -22.88 -2.47
N GLN A 153 -9.90 -22.56 -3.63
CA GLN A 153 -9.73 -23.52 -4.73
C GLN A 153 -8.74 -24.63 -4.38
N ALA A 154 -7.62 -24.31 -3.73
CA ALA A 154 -6.65 -25.30 -3.28
C ALA A 154 -7.31 -26.35 -2.38
N LYS A 155 -8.14 -25.91 -1.42
CA LYS A 155 -8.93 -26.80 -0.57
C LYS A 155 -9.96 -27.62 -1.34
N LYS A 156 -10.73 -26.96 -2.21
CA LYS A 156 -11.77 -27.63 -3.01
C LYS A 156 -11.20 -28.71 -3.94
N LEU A 157 -10.01 -28.48 -4.47
CA LEU A 157 -9.31 -29.41 -5.36
C LEU A 157 -8.44 -30.43 -4.62
N GLY A 158 -8.30 -30.31 -3.29
CA GLY A 158 -7.45 -31.18 -2.48
C GLY A 158 -5.98 -31.11 -2.87
N ILE A 159 -5.43 -29.89 -3.03
CA ILE A 159 -4.01 -29.66 -3.39
C ILE A 159 -3.19 -29.36 -2.12
N PRO A 160 -2.61 -30.38 -1.46
CA PRO A 160 -2.07 -30.23 -0.11
C PRO A 160 -0.73 -29.48 -0.08
N ASN A 161 0.00 -29.42 -1.19
CA ASN A 161 1.33 -28.82 -1.26
C ASN A 161 1.31 -27.32 -1.56
N PHE A 162 0.13 -26.71 -1.70
CA PHE A 162 -0.02 -25.25 -1.77
C PHE A 162 -0.16 -24.66 -0.36
N SER A 163 0.46 -23.50 -0.11
CA SER A 163 0.23 -22.69 1.08
C SER A 163 0.37 -21.19 0.81
N LEU A 164 -0.29 -20.38 1.63
CA LEU A 164 -0.29 -18.92 1.58
C LEU A 164 0.44 -18.37 2.81
N LEU A 165 1.47 -17.56 2.59
CA LEU A 165 2.07 -16.72 3.63
C LEU A 165 1.31 -15.39 3.65
N VAL A 166 0.47 -15.17 4.66
CA VAL A 166 -0.47 -14.05 4.70
C VAL A 166 0.16 -12.79 5.28
N SER A 167 0.12 -11.71 4.51
CA SER A 167 0.52 -10.37 4.93
C SER A 167 -0.48 -9.30 4.44
N HIS A 168 -1.75 -9.68 4.32
CA HIS A 168 -2.79 -8.72 3.97
C HIS A 168 -3.09 -7.79 5.12
N VAL A 169 -3.32 -6.53 4.75
CA VAL A 169 -3.61 -5.43 5.69
C VAL A 169 -4.82 -4.62 5.24
N ARG A 170 -5.41 -3.84 6.15
CA ARG A 170 -6.67 -3.10 5.95
C ARG A 170 -6.47 -1.59 6.07
N VAL A 171 -7.02 -0.83 5.13
CA VAL A 171 -6.86 0.62 5.03
C VAL A 171 -7.61 1.41 6.11
N PRO A 172 -8.90 1.14 6.44
CA PRO A 172 -9.61 1.93 7.45
C PRO A 172 -8.92 1.92 8.84
N PRO A 173 -8.45 0.77 9.38
CA PRO A 173 -7.68 0.76 10.62
C PRO A 173 -6.35 1.54 10.53
N ALA A 174 -5.71 1.59 9.36
CA ALA A 174 -4.50 2.38 9.18
C ALA A 174 -4.78 3.89 9.21
N ILE A 175 -5.90 4.34 8.61
CA ILE A 175 -6.37 5.73 8.74
C ILE A 175 -6.62 6.07 10.21
N GLU A 176 -7.30 5.18 10.94
CA GLU A 176 -7.54 5.37 12.37
C GLU A 176 -6.22 5.49 13.16
N ALA A 177 -5.24 4.62 12.89
CA ALA A 177 -3.93 4.68 13.54
C ALA A 177 -3.19 6.00 13.28
N ILE A 178 -3.26 6.53 12.05
CA ILE A 178 -2.72 7.86 11.73
C ILE A 178 -3.43 8.93 12.55
N MET A 179 -4.77 8.89 12.62
CA MET A 179 -5.56 9.88 13.37
C MET A 179 -5.35 9.82 14.88
N GLN A 180 -5.02 8.65 15.43
CA GLN A 180 -4.70 8.47 16.84
C GLN A 180 -3.27 8.90 17.20
N SER A 181 -2.40 9.14 16.21
CA SER A 181 -1.04 9.56 16.47
C SER A 181 -1.01 10.97 17.09
N PRO A 182 -0.24 11.19 18.17
CA PRO A 182 -0.12 12.53 18.79
C PRO A 182 0.59 13.54 17.89
N SER A 183 1.29 13.08 16.85
CA SER A 183 1.93 13.92 15.83
C SER A 183 1.09 14.04 14.55
N CYS A 184 -0.16 13.56 14.57
CA CYS A 184 -1.04 13.67 13.42
C CYS A 184 -1.31 15.13 13.06
N ARG A 185 -1.10 15.46 11.79
CA ARG A 185 -1.41 16.76 11.18
C ARG A 185 -2.38 16.64 10.01
N VAL A 186 -2.89 15.44 9.74
CA VAL A 186 -3.79 15.19 8.60
C VAL A 186 -5.16 15.75 8.94
N GLN A 187 -5.71 16.55 8.02
CA GLN A 187 -6.99 17.22 8.17
C GLN A 187 -8.07 16.63 7.29
N GLY A 188 -7.72 15.89 6.23
CA GLY A 188 -8.68 15.19 5.37
C GLY A 188 -8.01 14.06 4.59
N PHE A 189 -8.81 13.10 4.12
CA PHE A 189 -8.31 11.93 3.42
C PHE A 189 -8.85 11.79 2.00
N LEU A 190 -7.99 11.34 1.10
CA LEU A 190 -8.38 10.74 -0.17
C LEU A 190 -8.37 9.22 -0.02
N ALA A 191 -9.56 8.61 -0.01
CA ALA A 191 -9.70 7.18 0.12
C ALA A 191 -9.44 6.47 -1.22
N ALA A 192 -8.85 5.27 -1.11
CA ALA A 192 -8.45 4.46 -2.25
C ALA A 192 -9.66 3.90 -3.00
N GLY A 193 -9.92 4.37 -4.22
CA GLY A 193 -11.07 3.96 -5.02
C GLY A 193 -11.16 2.45 -5.25
N HIS A 194 -10.03 1.78 -5.51
CA HIS A 194 -10.03 0.32 -5.69
C HIS A 194 -10.37 -0.44 -4.40
N VAL A 195 -9.88 0.00 -3.24
CA VAL A 195 -10.24 -0.60 -1.94
C VAL A 195 -11.75 -0.44 -1.70
N CYS A 196 -12.27 0.76 -1.93
CA CYS A 196 -13.70 1.05 -1.80
C CYS A 196 -14.54 0.26 -2.81
N SER A 197 -14.02 -0.08 -4.00
CA SER A 197 -14.74 -0.92 -4.96
C SER A 197 -14.96 -2.35 -4.45
N VAL A 198 -14.13 -2.83 -3.52
CA VAL A 198 -14.27 -4.12 -2.85
C VAL A 198 -15.12 -4.00 -1.59
N MET A 199 -14.76 -3.10 -0.68
CA MET A 199 -15.39 -3.05 0.65
C MET A 199 -16.62 -2.15 0.73
N GLY A 200 -16.78 -1.24 -0.23
CA GLY A 200 -17.73 -0.14 -0.16
C GLY A 200 -17.16 1.02 0.65
N THR A 201 -18.05 1.86 1.18
CA THR A 201 -17.67 3.04 1.97
C THR A 201 -18.09 2.95 3.44
N ALA A 202 -18.73 1.85 3.84
CA ALA A 202 -19.43 1.73 5.13
C ALA A 202 -18.56 1.89 6.39
N GLU A 203 -17.24 1.66 6.30
CA GLU A 203 -16.32 1.81 7.44
C GLU A 203 -15.85 3.25 7.67
N TYR A 204 -16.00 4.14 6.68
CA TYR A 204 -15.49 5.51 6.76
C TYR A 204 -16.37 6.50 7.54
N PRO A 205 -17.72 6.42 7.54
CA PRO A 205 -18.56 7.41 8.23
C PRO A 205 -18.23 7.54 9.72
N GLU A 206 -18.06 6.40 10.41
CA GLU A 206 -17.70 6.41 11.82
C GLU A 206 -16.32 7.05 12.06
N LEU A 207 -15.34 6.82 11.18
CA LEU A 207 -14.03 7.46 11.27
C LEU A 207 -14.13 8.97 11.04
N ALA A 208 -14.89 9.39 10.03
CA ALA A 208 -15.08 10.79 9.68
C ALA A 208 -15.75 11.56 10.83
N ASP A 209 -16.80 10.99 11.42
CA ASP A 209 -17.51 11.57 12.57
C ASP A 209 -16.66 11.59 13.84
N ARG A 210 -15.97 10.50 14.15
CA ARG A 210 -15.16 10.36 15.38
C ARG A 210 -13.99 11.34 15.41
N TYR A 211 -13.35 11.56 14.27
CA TYR A 211 -12.15 12.39 14.17
C TYR A 211 -12.40 13.77 13.56
N GLY A 212 -13.62 14.06 13.11
CA GLY A 212 -13.97 15.35 12.51
C GLY A 212 -13.20 15.65 11.23
N VAL A 213 -12.94 14.64 10.39
CA VAL A 213 -12.17 14.78 9.14
C VAL A 213 -12.94 14.28 7.92
N PRO A 214 -13.01 15.05 6.82
CA PRO A 214 -13.63 14.58 5.59
C PRO A 214 -12.82 13.45 4.94
N ILE A 215 -13.52 12.47 4.39
CA ILE A 215 -12.93 11.34 3.66
C ILE A 215 -13.58 11.25 2.28
N VAL A 216 -12.82 11.57 1.23
CA VAL A 216 -13.33 11.59 -0.14
C VAL A 216 -12.76 10.41 -0.93
N VAL A 217 -13.63 9.52 -1.39
CA VAL A 217 -13.25 8.41 -2.27
C VAL A 217 -12.99 8.95 -3.66
N THR A 218 -11.78 8.72 -4.17
CA THR A 218 -11.38 9.17 -5.51
C THR A 218 -10.83 8.04 -6.36
N GLY A 219 -10.78 8.28 -7.67
CA GLY A 219 -10.14 7.42 -8.66
C GLY A 219 -8.63 7.61 -8.69
N PHE A 220 -8.06 7.40 -9.87
CA PHE A 220 -6.60 7.35 -10.09
C PHE A 220 -6.13 8.26 -11.21
N GLU A 221 -7.06 8.78 -12.02
CA GLU A 221 -6.74 9.69 -13.09
C GLU A 221 -6.53 11.12 -12.54
N PRO A 222 -5.76 11.98 -13.22
CA PRO A 222 -5.49 13.33 -12.74
C PRO A 222 -6.75 14.14 -12.42
N LEU A 223 -7.79 14.07 -13.27
CA LEU A 223 -9.06 14.77 -13.01
C LEU A 223 -9.84 14.19 -11.83
N ASP A 224 -9.75 12.88 -11.57
CA ASP A 224 -10.38 12.28 -10.39
C ASP A 224 -9.74 12.83 -9.12
N ILE A 225 -8.40 12.85 -9.09
CA ILE A 225 -7.64 13.30 -7.93
C ILE A 225 -7.89 14.78 -7.67
N LEU A 226 -7.81 15.63 -8.71
CA LEU A 226 -8.12 17.06 -8.57
C LEU A 226 -9.56 17.29 -8.11
N ALA A 227 -10.54 16.54 -8.63
CA ALA A 227 -11.92 16.64 -8.18
C ALA A 227 -12.09 16.16 -6.73
N GLY A 228 -11.36 15.13 -6.31
CA GLY A 228 -11.29 14.65 -4.93
C GLY A 228 -10.72 15.73 -4.00
N ILE A 229 -9.58 16.32 -4.36
CA ILE A 229 -8.95 17.43 -3.63
C ILE A 229 -9.91 18.60 -3.48
N LEU A 230 -10.54 19.06 -4.56
CA LEU A 230 -11.49 20.17 -4.51
C LEU A 230 -12.65 19.90 -3.55
N ARG A 231 -13.20 18.69 -3.55
CA ARG A 231 -14.27 18.29 -2.63
C ARG A 231 -13.80 18.28 -1.17
N THR A 232 -12.62 17.70 -0.90
CA THR A 232 -12.04 17.69 0.44
C THR A 232 -11.79 19.10 0.96
N VAL A 233 -11.14 19.96 0.17
CA VAL A 233 -10.90 21.38 0.52
C VAL A 233 -12.23 22.11 0.75
N SER A 234 -13.23 21.90 -0.12
CA SER A 234 -14.55 22.52 0.05
C SER A 234 -15.22 22.14 1.37
N GLN A 235 -15.11 20.88 1.80
CA GLN A 235 -15.64 20.44 3.10
C GLN A 235 -14.87 21.07 4.26
N LEU A 236 -13.53 21.10 4.18
CA LEU A 236 -12.67 21.70 5.19
C LEU A 236 -12.98 23.20 5.41
N GLU A 237 -13.17 23.96 4.33
CA GLU A 237 -13.52 25.38 4.38
C GLU A 237 -14.90 25.61 5.02
N LYS A 238 -15.83 24.67 4.86
CA LYS A 238 -17.18 24.72 5.46
C LYS A 238 -17.24 24.16 6.88
N GLY A 239 -16.19 23.51 7.37
CA GLY A 239 -16.20 22.77 8.63
C GLY A 239 -17.01 21.47 8.58
N GLU A 240 -17.17 20.90 7.38
CA GLU A 240 -17.84 19.60 7.16
C GLU A 240 -16.82 18.46 7.19
N HIS A 241 -17.27 17.26 7.60
CA HIS A 241 -16.44 16.06 7.71
C HIS A 241 -17.20 14.81 7.25
N VAL A 242 -17.84 14.88 6.08
CA VAL A 242 -18.64 13.77 5.56
C VAL A 242 -17.83 12.86 4.66
N VAL A 243 -18.25 11.60 4.57
CA VAL A 243 -17.73 10.69 3.55
C VAL A 243 -18.39 10.98 2.23
N GLU A 244 -17.59 11.25 1.20
CA GLU A 244 -18.09 11.54 -0.13
C GLU A 244 -17.50 10.59 -1.17
N ASN A 245 -18.38 9.95 -1.95
CA ASN A 245 -17.96 9.11 -3.06
C ASN A 245 -17.88 9.92 -4.35
N ALA A 246 -16.68 10.40 -4.72
CA ALA A 246 -16.42 11.07 -6.00
C ALA A 246 -16.11 10.07 -7.14
N TYR A 247 -15.99 8.78 -6.84
CA TYR A 247 -15.66 7.70 -7.79
C TYR A 247 -16.85 6.75 -8.05
N ARG A 248 -18.08 7.30 -8.11
CA ARG A 248 -19.34 6.53 -8.24
C ARG A 248 -19.42 5.63 -9.46
N ARG A 249 -18.61 5.90 -10.50
CA ARG A 249 -18.56 5.04 -11.69
C ARG A 249 -17.98 3.65 -11.42
N ALA A 250 -17.21 3.48 -10.34
CA ALA A 250 -16.57 2.23 -9.98
C ALA A 250 -16.89 1.77 -8.54
N VAL A 251 -17.24 2.69 -7.64
CA VAL A 251 -17.49 2.40 -6.23
C VAL A 251 -18.98 2.44 -5.94
N ARG A 252 -19.54 1.30 -5.54
CA ARG A 252 -20.88 1.16 -4.96
C ARG A 252 -20.79 1.27 -3.45
N ASP A 253 -21.85 1.74 -2.81
CA ASP A 253 -21.87 1.97 -1.36
C ASP A 253 -21.65 0.65 -0.58
N GLU A 254 -22.24 -0.45 -1.06
CA GLU A 254 -22.10 -1.78 -0.48
C GLU A 254 -20.77 -2.50 -0.81
N GLY A 255 -20.02 -1.97 -1.79
CA GLY A 255 -18.83 -2.60 -2.36
C GLY A 255 -19.16 -3.77 -3.29
N ASN A 256 -18.37 -4.83 -3.19
CA ASN A 256 -18.57 -6.09 -3.90
C ASN A 256 -19.02 -7.18 -2.91
N PRO A 257 -20.32 -7.52 -2.86
CA PRO A 257 -20.84 -8.51 -1.91
C PRO A 257 -20.19 -9.90 -2.04
N ALA A 258 -19.88 -10.35 -3.25
CA ALA A 258 -19.25 -11.64 -3.49
C ALA A 258 -17.81 -11.69 -2.98
N ALA A 259 -17.05 -10.60 -3.18
CA ALA A 259 -15.70 -10.48 -2.66
C ALA A 259 -15.71 -10.44 -1.12
N LYS A 260 -16.60 -9.65 -0.51
CA LYS A 260 -16.74 -9.58 0.95
C LYS A 260 -17.12 -10.92 1.57
N ALA A 261 -18.02 -11.67 0.93
CA ALA A 261 -18.37 -13.02 1.37
C ALA A 261 -17.18 -13.99 1.29
N MET A 262 -16.38 -13.93 0.22
CA MET A 262 -15.16 -14.74 0.09
C MET A 262 -14.11 -14.39 1.15
N LEU A 263 -13.92 -13.11 1.45
CA LEU A 263 -13.03 -12.66 2.52
C LEU A 263 -13.49 -13.18 3.88
N ALA A 264 -14.78 -13.05 4.21
CA ALA A 264 -15.34 -13.51 5.48
C ALA A 264 -15.29 -15.05 5.66
N ASP A 265 -15.27 -15.81 4.57
CA ASP A 265 -15.16 -17.26 4.58
C ASP A 265 -13.71 -17.74 4.83
N VAL A 266 -12.75 -17.11 4.16
CA VAL A 266 -11.35 -17.56 4.12
C VAL A 266 -10.48 -16.90 5.19
N PHE A 267 -10.77 -15.65 5.53
CA PHE A 267 -9.97 -14.86 6.45
C PHE A 267 -10.73 -14.49 7.71
N GLU A 268 -9.96 -14.28 8.78
CA GLU A 268 -10.40 -13.61 10.00
C GLU A 268 -9.51 -12.41 10.30
N THR A 269 -10.12 -11.36 10.84
CA THR A 269 -9.42 -10.13 11.21
C THR A 269 -8.47 -10.38 12.38
N THR A 270 -7.28 -9.81 12.32
CA THR A 270 -6.25 -9.89 13.35
C THR A 270 -5.53 -8.56 13.49
N ASP A 271 -4.89 -8.37 14.64
CA ASP A 271 -3.89 -7.31 14.80
C ASP A 271 -2.71 -7.62 13.88
N ARG A 272 -2.12 -6.56 13.31
CA ARG A 272 -1.04 -6.70 12.35
C ARG A 272 -0.07 -5.53 12.48
N ALA A 273 1.22 -5.84 12.44
CA ALA A 273 2.24 -4.82 12.32
C ALA A 273 2.17 -4.15 10.94
N TRP A 274 2.53 -2.89 10.88
CA TRP A 274 2.73 -2.13 9.65
C TRP A 274 4.15 -1.58 9.70
N ARG A 275 4.98 -1.95 8.73
CA ARG A 275 6.40 -1.56 8.71
C ARG A 275 6.51 -0.03 8.72
N GLY A 276 7.24 0.50 9.70
CA GLY A 276 7.42 1.93 9.89
C GLY A 276 6.28 2.67 10.62
N ILE A 277 5.22 1.96 11.05
CA ILE A 277 4.13 2.52 11.88
C ILE A 277 4.04 1.80 13.22
N GLY A 278 4.03 0.46 13.22
CA GLY A 278 3.90 -0.36 14.42
C GLY A 278 2.72 -1.31 14.37
N MET A 279 2.35 -1.88 15.52
CA MET A 279 1.18 -2.76 15.63
C MET A 279 -0.10 -1.94 15.53
N ILE A 280 -0.99 -2.31 14.59
CA ILE A 280 -2.30 -1.68 14.45
C ILE A 280 -3.39 -2.73 14.72
N PRO A 281 -4.28 -2.51 15.69
CA PRO A 281 -5.37 -3.43 16.00
C PRO A 281 -6.28 -3.69 14.81
N GLN A 282 -6.71 -4.94 14.64
CA GLN A 282 -7.67 -5.36 13.61
C GLN A 282 -7.32 -4.95 12.18
N SER A 283 -6.04 -4.66 11.92
CA SER A 283 -5.58 -4.07 10.66
C SER A 283 -5.07 -5.09 9.65
N GLY A 284 -5.16 -6.38 9.93
CA GLY A 284 -4.79 -7.42 8.99
C GLY A 284 -5.73 -8.60 8.99
N TRP A 285 -5.44 -9.53 8.09
CA TRP A 285 -6.15 -10.79 7.97
C TRP A 285 -5.21 -11.97 8.16
N ARG A 286 -5.69 -13.03 8.79
CA ARG A 286 -5.05 -14.36 8.80
C ARG A 286 -6.05 -15.39 8.29
N LEU A 287 -5.58 -16.56 7.85
CA LEU A 287 -6.49 -17.61 7.43
C LEU A 287 -7.35 -18.06 8.62
N SER A 288 -8.64 -18.29 8.36
CA SER A 288 -9.54 -18.86 9.36
C SER A 288 -9.16 -20.32 9.67
N GLU A 289 -9.61 -20.85 10.80
CA GLU A 289 -9.29 -22.23 11.21
C GLU A 289 -9.65 -23.26 10.13
N ARG A 290 -10.71 -23.01 9.36
CA ARG A 290 -11.14 -23.86 8.23
C ARG A 290 -10.07 -24.00 7.16
N TYR A 291 -9.16 -23.03 7.03
CA TYR A 291 -8.11 -22.99 6.01
C TYR A 291 -6.70 -23.12 6.59
N ARG A 292 -6.57 -23.42 7.88
CA ARG A 292 -5.29 -23.49 8.59
C ARG A 292 -4.25 -24.41 7.95
N GLU A 293 -4.68 -25.51 7.34
CA GLU A 293 -3.79 -26.44 6.62
C GLU A 293 -3.04 -25.78 5.45
N TYR A 294 -3.55 -24.67 4.91
CA TYR A 294 -2.95 -23.87 3.84
C TYR A 294 -2.14 -22.67 4.36
N ASP A 295 -2.04 -22.47 5.67
CA ASP A 295 -1.23 -21.39 6.25
C ASP A 295 0.26 -21.78 6.23
N ALA A 296 1.07 -20.97 5.54
CA ALA A 296 2.50 -21.20 5.46
C ALA A 296 3.21 -20.99 6.81
N GLU A 297 2.78 -20.03 7.63
CA GLU A 297 3.38 -19.83 8.97
C GLU A 297 3.16 -21.06 9.84
N TYR A 298 1.95 -21.63 9.78
CA TYR A 298 1.62 -22.86 10.50
C TYR A 298 2.41 -24.07 9.97
N ARG A 299 2.48 -24.22 8.64
CA ARG A 299 3.11 -25.38 7.99
C ARG A 299 4.62 -25.43 8.19
N PHE A 300 5.30 -24.30 8.01
CA PHE A 300 6.75 -24.24 8.05
C PHE A 300 7.30 -23.97 9.46
N GLN A 301 6.43 -23.65 10.43
CA GLN A 301 6.79 -23.41 11.83
C GLN A 301 7.98 -22.45 12.00
N VAL A 302 8.04 -21.42 11.16
CA VAL A 302 9.12 -20.42 11.22
C VAL A 302 8.88 -19.55 12.45
N ARG A 303 9.44 -19.98 13.58
CA ARG A 303 9.42 -19.29 14.87
C ARG A 303 10.70 -18.49 15.07
N ASP A 304 10.64 -17.54 16.00
CA ASP A 304 11.82 -16.86 16.54
C ASP A 304 12.63 -16.02 15.52
N ILE A 305 11.95 -15.35 14.60
CA ILE A 305 12.57 -14.37 13.71
C ILE A 305 12.92 -13.11 14.50
N THR A 306 14.21 -12.80 14.58
CA THR A 306 14.70 -11.53 15.12
C THR A 306 14.92 -10.57 13.96
N THR A 307 14.13 -9.50 13.90
CA THR A 307 14.20 -8.52 12.82
C THR A 307 15.17 -7.38 13.14
N GLN A 308 15.95 -6.95 12.15
CA GLN A 308 16.81 -5.79 12.21
C GLN A 308 16.42 -4.80 11.10
N GLU A 309 15.70 -3.75 11.47
CA GLU A 309 15.35 -2.66 10.56
C GLU A 309 16.57 -1.74 10.31
N SER A 310 16.61 -1.10 9.15
CA SER A 310 17.65 -0.11 8.86
C SER A 310 17.54 1.08 9.81
N THR A 311 18.63 1.39 10.53
CA THR A 311 18.70 2.58 11.41
C THR A 311 18.79 3.89 10.64
N VAL A 312 18.99 3.83 9.32
CA VAL A 312 19.16 4.99 8.43
C VAL A 312 17.86 5.30 7.68
N CYS A 313 17.03 4.30 7.41
CA CYS A 313 15.80 4.47 6.65
C CYS A 313 14.73 5.21 7.47
N ARG A 314 14.23 6.33 6.94
CA ARG A 314 13.13 7.11 7.55
C ARG A 314 11.79 6.90 6.83
N SER A 315 11.60 5.77 6.15
CA SER A 315 10.37 5.52 5.37
C SER A 315 9.11 5.47 6.23
N GLY A 316 9.22 5.07 7.50
CA GLY A 316 8.08 5.11 8.43
C GLY A 316 7.58 6.52 8.68
N GLU A 317 8.49 7.49 8.80
CA GLU A 317 8.16 8.91 8.96
C GLU A 317 7.53 9.49 7.69
N VAL A 318 7.99 9.04 6.51
CA VAL A 318 7.36 9.40 5.23
C VAL A 318 5.91 8.91 5.17
N LEU A 319 5.67 7.63 5.47
CA LEU A 319 4.33 7.02 5.40
C LEU A 319 3.36 7.61 6.44
N GLN A 320 3.88 8.16 7.54
CA GLN A 320 3.09 8.87 8.56
C GLN A 320 2.92 10.37 8.24
N GLY A 321 3.57 10.87 7.18
CA GLY A 321 3.49 12.28 6.79
C GLY A 321 4.30 13.25 7.64
N LEU A 322 5.24 12.75 8.43
CA LEU A 322 6.11 13.56 9.27
C LEU A 322 7.22 14.24 8.45
N ILE A 323 7.66 13.59 7.37
CA ILE A 323 8.64 14.12 6.43
C ILE A 323 8.24 13.76 4.98
N LYS A 324 8.74 14.50 4.01
CA LYS A 324 8.77 14.16 2.59
C LYS A 324 9.96 13.26 2.28
N PRO A 325 9.90 12.47 1.17
CA PRO A 325 11.03 11.64 0.77
C PRO A 325 12.37 12.38 0.64
N HIS A 326 12.37 13.62 0.12
CA HIS A 326 13.60 14.41 -0.07
C HIS A 326 14.18 14.96 1.24
N GLU A 327 13.43 14.95 2.34
CA GLU A 327 13.92 15.33 3.68
C GLU A 327 14.63 14.16 4.40
N CYS A 328 14.60 12.96 3.82
CA CYS A 328 15.41 11.85 4.28
C CYS A 328 16.86 11.99 3.77
N SER A 329 17.84 12.09 4.67
CA SER A 329 19.26 12.27 4.30
C SER A 329 19.85 11.15 3.43
N ALA A 330 19.27 9.94 3.49
CA ALA A 330 19.68 8.82 2.66
C ALA A 330 19.03 8.84 1.26
N PHE A 331 18.00 9.65 1.03
CA PHE A 331 17.25 9.67 -0.22
C PHE A 331 18.14 10.12 -1.38
N GLY A 332 18.17 9.30 -2.43
CA GLY A 332 18.90 9.60 -3.66
C GLY A 332 20.43 9.48 -3.58
N THR A 333 20.95 9.20 -2.39
CA THR A 333 22.37 8.99 -2.08
C THR A 333 22.62 7.53 -1.71
N LEU A 334 22.49 7.18 -0.41
CA LEU A 334 22.64 5.83 0.12
C LEU A 334 21.46 4.92 -0.28
N CYS A 335 20.26 5.50 -0.36
CA CYS A 335 19.02 4.84 -0.74
C CYS A 335 18.65 5.23 -2.18
N THR A 336 18.72 4.27 -3.09
CA THR A 336 18.35 4.43 -4.51
C THR A 336 17.57 3.20 -4.97
N PRO A 337 16.89 3.24 -6.14
CA PRO A 337 16.26 2.03 -6.68
C PRO A 337 17.25 0.89 -6.93
N ARG A 338 18.56 1.17 -7.07
CA ARG A 338 19.61 0.15 -7.19
C ARG A 338 20.05 -0.40 -5.83
N ASN A 339 20.11 0.45 -4.82
CA ASN A 339 20.46 0.08 -3.44
C ASN A 339 19.38 0.60 -2.46
N PRO A 340 18.22 -0.07 -2.38
CA PRO A 340 17.11 0.41 -1.57
C PRO A 340 17.35 0.09 -0.09
N LEU A 341 17.25 1.09 0.78
CA LEU A 341 17.29 0.88 2.25
C LEU A 341 15.92 0.54 2.84
N GLY A 342 14.84 0.79 2.11
CA GLY A 342 13.48 0.55 2.56
C GLY A 342 12.53 0.23 1.40
N ALA A 343 11.42 -0.43 1.73
CA ALA A 343 10.44 -0.91 0.76
C ALA A 343 9.80 0.21 -0.08
N THR A 344 9.72 1.44 0.46
CA THR A 344 9.21 2.63 -0.26
C THR A 344 10.07 3.09 -1.43
N MET A 345 11.34 2.67 -1.50
CA MET A 345 12.25 2.92 -2.64
C MET A 345 12.20 1.76 -3.66
N VAL A 346 11.57 0.64 -3.31
CA VAL A 346 11.49 -0.57 -4.15
C VAL A 346 10.18 -0.60 -4.93
N SER A 347 9.06 -0.44 -4.24
CA SER A 347 7.73 -0.56 -4.85
C SER A 347 7.49 0.55 -5.85
N SER A 348 6.88 0.22 -6.99
CA SER A 348 6.38 1.20 -7.96
C SER A 348 5.30 2.12 -7.39
N GLU A 349 4.61 1.68 -6.33
CA GLU A 349 3.62 2.42 -5.58
C GLU A 349 4.22 3.17 -4.37
N GLY A 350 5.54 3.06 -4.16
CA GLY A 350 6.24 3.68 -3.02
C GLY A 350 6.49 5.17 -3.24
N ALA A 351 6.19 5.99 -2.23
CA ALA A 351 6.40 7.44 -2.29
C ALA A 351 7.86 7.82 -2.57
N CYS A 352 8.84 7.13 -1.97
CA CYS A 352 10.24 7.42 -2.22
C CYS A 352 10.65 7.07 -3.66
N ALA A 353 10.21 5.93 -4.19
CA ALA A 353 10.46 5.57 -5.59
C ALA A 353 9.84 6.58 -6.56
N ALA A 354 8.60 7.03 -6.30
CA ALA A 354 7.94 8.04 -7.11
C ALA A 354 8.71 9.38 -7.11
N TYR A 355 9.13 9.87 -5.94
CA TYR A 355 9.94 11.10 -5.85
C TYR A 355 11.28 10.93 -6.55
N TYR A 356 11.93 9.79 -6.41
CA TYR A 356 13.22 9.55 -7.06
C TYR A 356 13.09 9.55 -8.58
N LEU A 357 12.00 8.98 -9.11
CA LEU A 357 11.77 8.89 -10.54
C LEU A 357 11.41 10.23 -11.18
N TYR A 358 10.57 11.04 -10.49
CA TYR A 358 9.97 12.23 -11.09
C TYR A 358 10.50 13.56 -10.55
N ARG A 359 11.22 13.58 -9.41
CA ARG A 359 11.59 14.82 -8.71
C ARG A 359 13.05 14.97 -8.30
N ARG A 360 13.90 14.00 -8.64
CA ARG A 360 15.29 13.96 -8.16
C ARG A 360 16.11 15.21 -8.53
N LEU A 361 15.79 15.89 -9.63
CA LEU A 361 16.58 17.02 -10.15
C LEU A 361 16.05 18.40 -9.71
N GLU A 362 14.92 18.46 -9.01
CA GLU A 362 14.24 19.72 -8.67
C GLU A 362 14.65 20.29 -7.30
N THR A 363 15.50 19.58 -6.55
CA THR A 363 16.01 20.03 -5.25
C THR A 363 17.47 20.47 -5.40
N PRO A 364 17.85 21.72 -5.07
CA PRO A 364 19.25 22.12 -5.03
C PRO A 364 19.98 21.22 -4.04
N ALA A 365 21.05 20.56 -4.49
CA ALA A 365 21.98 19.95 -3.56
C ALA A 365 22.54 21.09 -2.70
N GLU A 366 22.28 21.08 -1.39
CA GLU A 366 23.12 21.85 -0.47
C GLU A 366 24.54 21.32 -0.63
N VAL A 367 25.35 22.06 -1.39
CA VAL A 367 26.78 21.85 -1.47
C VAL A 367 27.29 22.13 -0.08
N VAL A 368 27.53 21.07 0.70
CA VAL A 368 28.31 21.14 1.93
C VAL A 368 29.69 21.63 1.52
N MET A 369 29.90 22.93 1.61
CA MET A 369 31.21 23.55 1.51
C MET A 369 32.00 23.09 2.74
N THR A 370 32.77 22.02 2.58
CA THR A 370 33.81 21.67 3.54
C THR A 370 34.86 22.79 3.49
N GLY A 371 34.78 23.72 4.45
CA GLY A 371 35.82 24.70 4.71
C GLY A 371 37.11 24.01 5.14
N GLY A 372 38.23 24.49 4.60
CA GLY A 372 39.57 23.98 4.86
C GLY A 372 40.25 24.57 6.08
#